data_AF-A0AAD8YJI7-F1
#
_entry.id   AF-A0AAD8YJI7-F1
#
_cell.length_a   1.000
_cell.length_b   1.000
_cell.length_c   1.000
_cell.angle_alpha   90.00
_cell.angle_beta   90.00
_cell.angle_gamma   90.00
#
_symmetry.space_group_name_H-M   'P 1'
#
loop_
_entity.id
_entity.type
_entity.pdbx_description
1 polymer ?
#
loop_
_entity_poly.entity_id
_entity_poly.type
_entity_poly.pdbx_seq_one_letter_code
_entity_poly.pdbx_strand_id
1 'polypeptide(L)'
;MNSLTTVLAILLASVGSIVSFQINNINPRHAARQVTIMKPLRMTELSPIDEMCIENVAEFCLHETCDVDEYEALVNQLEEQRDHFIRHVANVESLLQRLKNSNHPEYDPDEVNQLIVDIKDTLKNKPQVSP
;
A
#
# COMPACT_ATOMS: atom_id res chain seq x y z
N MET A 1 -27.80 -43.08 36.43
CA MET A 1 -28.70 -43.20 35.27
C MET A 1 -29.71 -42.07 35.34
N ASN A 2 -29.67 -41.24 34.30
CA ASN A 2 -30.73 -40.41 33.72
C ASN A 2 -31.59 -39.57 34.66
N SER A 3 -31.41 -38.26 34.61
CA SER A 3 -32.49 -37.36 34.96
C SER A 3 -32.53 -36.19 33.99
N LEU A 4 -33.76 -35.95 33.50
CA LEU A 4 -34.24 -34.67 32.99
C LEU A 4 -33.92 -34.34 31.54
N THR A 5 -34.44 -35.19 30.64
CA THR A 5 -35.08 -34.67 29.44
C THR A 5 -36.36 -33.94 29.82
N THR A 6 -36.52 -32.75 29.24
CA THR A 6 -37.78 -32.07 28.88
C THR A 6 -38.73 -31.68 30.01
N VAL A 7 -38.79 -30.38 30.35
CA VAL A 7 -40.01 -29.54 30.28
C VAL A 7 -39.58 -28.05 30.31
N LEU A 8 -40.25 -27.24 29.50
CA LEU A 8 -40.34 -25.78 29.52
C LEU A 8 -39.25 -24.96 28.81
N ALA A 9 -39.45 -24.85 27.50
CA ALA A 9 -39.29 -23.60 26.78
C ALA A 9 -40.04 -22.45 27.47
N ILE A 10 -39.44 -21.25 27.51
CA ILE A 10 -40.02 -19.89 27.40
C ILE A 10 -38.80 -18.94 27.52
N LEU A 11 -38.26 -18.47 26.39
CA LEU A 11 -38.48 -17.12 25.88
C LEU A 11 -38.20 -16.03 26.92
N LEU A 12 -37.09 -15.30 26.78
CA LEU A 12 -37.09 -13.84 26.86
C LEU A 12 -35.88 -13.30 26.09
N ALA A 13 -36.19 -12.59 25.01
CA ALA A 13 -35.25 -11.79 24.25
C ALA A 13 -34.61 -10.75 25.16
N SER A 14 -33.28 -10.64 25.12
CA SER A 14 -32.60 -9.43 25.58
C SER A 14 -31.65 -8.95 24.49
N VAL A 15 -32.01 -7.78 23.96
CA VAL A 15 -31.17 -6.95 23.11
C VAL A 15 -30.10 -6.36 24.03
N GLY A 16 -28.83 -6.58 23.71
CA GLY A 16 -27.73 -6.08 24.52
C GLY A 16 -26.45 -6.00 23.70
N SER A 17 -26.30 -4.89 22.96
CA SER A 17 -25.00 -4.50 22.41
C SER A 17 -24.04 -4.24 23.56
N ILE A 18 -22.92 -4.96 23.60
CA ILE A 18 -21.77 -4.57 24.42
C ILE A 18 -20.53 -4.74 23.57
N VAL A 19 -20.04 -3.61 23.06
CA VAL A 19 -18.64 -3.46 22.64
C VAL A 19 -17.90 -3.01 23.90
N SER A 20 -16.87 -3.74 24.33
CA SER A 20 -15.79 -3.17 25.14
C SER A 20 -14.54 -4.06 25.09
N PHE A 21 -13.52 -3.48 24.48
CA PHE A 21 -12.11 -3.84 24.54
C PHE A 21 -11.61 -4.11 25.96
N GLN A 22 -10.76 -5.13 26.15
CA GLN A 22 -9.54 -4.99 26.97
C GLN A 22 -8.41 -5.89 26.46
N ILE A 23 -7.22 -5.31 26.49
CA ILE A 23 -5.91 -5.80 26.05
C ILE A 23 -5.15 -6.43 27.24
N ASN A 24 -4.24 -7.36 26.94
CA ASN A 24 -3.06 -7.80 27.69
C ASN A 24 -3.14 -9.00 28.68
N ASN A 25 -2.64 -10.16 28.23
CA ASN A 25 -1.25 -10.66 28.47
C ASN A 25 -1.16 -12.16 28.86
N ILE A 26 -0.04 -12.79 28.46
CA ILE A 26 0.57 -14.07 28.89
C ILE A 26 0.32 -15.32 28.01
N ASN A 27 1.21 -15.47 27.02
CA ASN A 27 2.05 -16.66 26.72
C ASN A 27 1.42 -17.95 26.13
N PRO A 28 2.22 -18.88 25.54
CA PRO A 28 2.29 -19.04 24.09
C PRO A 28 2.07 -20.51 23.72
N ARG A 29 0.94 -20.87 23.12
CA ARG A 29 0.82 -22.23 22.55
C ARG A 29 -0.33 -22.25 21.56
N HIS A 30 0.05 -22.44 20.30
CA HIS A 30 -0.84 -22.80 19.19
C HIS A 30 -1.81 -21.71 18.75
N ALA A 31 -1.31 -20.54 18.34
CA ALA A 31 -2.01 -19.80 17.29
C ALA A 31 -1.47 -20.33 15.96
N ALA A 32 -2.25 -21.22 15.34
CA ALA A 32 -2.05 -21.59 13.95
C ALA A 32 -1.85 -20.30 13.14
N ARG A 33 -0.66 -20.15 12.54
CA ARG A 33 -0.35 -19.12 11.54
C ARG A 33 -1.45 -19.22 10.50
N GLN A 34 -2.42 -18.32 10.56
CA GLN A 34 -3.36 -18.16 9.47
C GLN A 34 -2.49 -17.75 8.30
N VAL A 35 -2.29 -18.69 7.38
CA VAL A 35 -1.82 -18.41 6.04
C VAL A 35 -2.88 -17.51 5.45
N THR A 36 -2.67 -16.21 5.56
CA THR A 36 -3.42 -15.21 4.82
C THR A 36 -3.11 -15.54 3.37
N ILE A 37 -4.02 -16.29 2.74
CA ILE A 37 -4.03 -16.49 1.31
C ILE A 37 -4.05 -15.08 0.72
N MET A 38 -2.88 -14.62 0.27
CA MET A 38 -2.79 -13.35 -0.44
C MET A 38 -3.68 -13.49 -1.66
N LYS A 39 -4.82 -12.79 -1.63
CA LYS A 39 -5.61 -12.63 -2.85
C LYS A 39 -4.65 -12.06 -3.89
N PRO A 40 -4.57 -12.64 -5.11
CA PRO A 40 -3.81 -12.02 -6.18
C PRO A 40 -4.44 -10.64 -6.42
N LEU A 41 -3.70 -9.59 -6.04
CA LEU A 41 -4.08 -8.22 -6.29
C LEU A 41 -3.96 -8.02 -7.80
N ARG A 42 -5.04 -8.28 -8.54
CA ARG A 42 -5.21 -7.80 -9.92
C ARG A 42 -5.46 -6.29 -9.94
N MET A 43 -4.65 -5.54 -9.22
CA MET A 43 -4.53 -4.09 -9.38
C MET A 43 -3.17 -3.87 -10.04
N THR A 44 -3.20 -3.43 -11.30
CA THR A 44 -2.00 -3.24 -12.11
C THR A 44 -1.08 -2.16 -11.51
N GLU A 45 -1.65 -1.25 -10.73
CA GLU A 45 -0.93 -0.22 -9.96
C GLU A 45 -1.19 -0.46 -8.47
N LEU A 46 -0.12 -0.58 -7.68
CA LEU A 46 -0.22 -0.69 -6.23
C LEU A 46 -0.65 0.65 -5.63
N SER A 47 -1.44 0.60 -4.56
CA SER A 47 -1.64 1.81 -3.77
C SER A 47 -0.35 2.17 -3.03
N PRO A 48 -0.15 3.43 -2.61
CA PRO A 48 1.03 3.82 -1.83
C PRO A 48 1.20 3.01 -0.52
N ILE A 49 0.08 2.51 0.02
CA ILE A 49 0.10 1.64 1.20
C ILE A 49 0.65 0.27 0.82
N ASP A 50 0.20 -0.28 -0.32
CA ASP A 50 0.65 -1.60 -0.78
C ASP A 50 2.13 -1.58 -1.21
N GLU A 51 2.60 -0.47 -1.79
CA GLU A 51 4.00 -0.23 -2.11
C GLU A 51 4.88 -0.28 -0.85
N MET A 52 4.49 0.44 0.21
CA MET A 52 5.19 0.37 1.48
C MET A 52 5.13 -1.04 2.10
N CYS A 53 4.01 -1.75 1.97
CA CYS A 53 3.88 -3.11 2.47
C CYS A 53 4.82 -4.07 1.74
N ILE A 54 4.90 -3.99 0.40
CA ILE A 54 5.73 -4.90 -0.39
C ILE A 54 7.21 -4.62 -0.17
N GLU A 55 7.61 -3.36 0.01
CA GLU A 55 8.98 -2.98 0.38
C GLU A 55 9.39 -3.56 1.73
N ASN A 56 8.53 -3.44 2.75
CA ASN A 56 8.81 -3.99 4.08
C ASN A 56 8.92 -5.53 4.04
N VAL A 57 8.08 -6.20 3.25
CA VAL A 57 8.15 -7.66 3.08
C VAL A 57 9.40 -8.07 2.32
N ALA A 58 9.80 -7.33 1.28
CA ALA A 58 11.05 -7.58 0.56
C ALA A 58 12.25 -7.41 1.48
N GLU A 59 12.30 -6.33 2.27
CA GLU A 59 13.35 -6.09 3.23
C GLU A 59 13.43 -7.20 4.28
N PHE A 60 12.27 -7.66 4.77
CA PHE A 60 12.20 -8.80 5.68
C PHE A 60 12.76 -10.07 5.03
N CYS A 61 12.38 -10.38 3.78
CA CYS A 61 12.89 -11.56 3.06
C CYS A 61 14.37 -11.49 2.71
N LEU A 62 14.97 -10.30 2.67
CA LEU A 62 16.40 -10.13 2.44
C LEU A 62 17.24 -10.37 3.71
N HIS A 63 16.69 -10.04 4.88
CA HIS A 63 17.39 -10.13 6.17
C HIS A 63 17.10 -11.42 6.94
N GLU A 64 15.88 -11.93 6.80
CA GLU A 64 15.39 -13.14 7.45
C GLU A 64 15.17 -14.24 6.42
N THR A 65 15.04 -15.49 6.87
CA THR A 65 14.76 -16.61 5.96
C THR A 65 13.29 -16.59 5.54
N CYS A 66 13.01 -16.11 4.33
CA CYS A 66 11.74 -16.38 3.66
C CYS A 66 11.75 -17.77 3.02
N ASP A 67 10.56 -18.39 2.93
CA ASP A 67 10.43 -19.64 2.19
C ASP A 67 10.69 -19.40 0.70
N VAL A 68 11.20 -20.41 0.00
CA VAL A 68 11.58 -20.28 -1.42
C VAL A 68 10.37 -19.91 -2.28
N ASP A 69 9.22 -20.53 -2.00
CA ASP A 69 7.97 -20.28 -2.71
C ASP A 69 7.46 -18.85 -2.46
N GLU A 70 7.58 -18.35 -1.22
CA GLU A 70 7.20 -16.98 -0.85
C GLU A 70 8.12 -15.96 -1.53
N TYR A 71 9.43 -16.23 -1.56
CA TYR A 71 10.43 -15.39 -2.23
C TYR A 71 10.18 -15.31 -3.74
N GLU A 72 9.95 -16.45 -4.40
CA GLU A 72 9.67 -16.49 -5.84
C GLU A 72 8.38 -15.73 -6.18
N ALA A 73 7.31 -15.92 -5.40
CA ALA A 73 6.07 -15.18 -5.58
C ALA A 73 6.27 -13.66 -5.45
N LEU A 74 7.07 -13.23 -4.46
CA LEU A 74 7.39 -11.81 -4.24
C LEU A 74 8.20 -11.23 -5.41
N VAL A 75 9.20 -11.96 -5.91
CA VAL A 75 9.99 -11.55 -7.07
C VAL A 75 9.09 -11.37 -8.29
N ASN A 76 8.26 -12.37 -8.62
CA ASN A 76 7.35 -12.29 -9.76
C ASN A 76 6.41 -11.07 -9.65
N GLN A 77 5.87 -10.81 -8.45
CA GLN A 77 5.03 -9.64 -8.21
C GLN A 77 5.78 -8.32 -8.43
N LEU A 78 7.02 -8.21 -7.96
CA LEU A 78 7.84 -7.01 -8.15
C LEU A 78 8.21 -6.80 -9.63
N GLU A 79 8.47 -7.86 -10.38
CA GLU A 79 8.71 -7.78 -11.82
C GLU A 79 7.48 -7.29 -12.59
N GLU A 80 6.29 -7.79 -12.26
CA GLU A 80 5.03 -7.32 -12.85
C GLU A 80 4.80 -5.83 -12.58
N GLN A 81 5.11 -5.36 -11.37
CA GLN A 81 5.02 -3.94 -11.00
C GLN A 81 6.02 -3.08 -11.76
N ARG A 82 7.28 -3.53 -11.89
CA ARG A 82 8.30 -2.86 -12.72
C ARG A 82 7.80 -2.67 -14.15
N ASP A 83 7.27 -3.73 -14.75
CA ASP A 83 6.80 -3.70 -16.14
C ASP A 83 5.55 -2.82 -16.32
N HIS A 84 4.73 -2.69 -15.28
CA HIS A 84 3.66 -1.70 -15.24
C HIS A 84 4.20 -0.26 -15.24
N PHE A 85 5.15 0.05 -14.34
CA PHE A 85 5.73 1.38 -14.25
C PHE A 85 6.46 1.81 -15.52
N ILE A 86 7.18 0.91 -16.18
CA ILE A 86 7.82 1.21 -17.48
C ILE A 86 6.78 1.69 -18.51
N ARG A 87 5.64 0.98 -18.62
CA ARG A 87 4.55 1.37 -19.53
C ARG A 87 3.91 2.69 -19.11
N HIS A 88 3.71 2.89 -17.82
CA HIS A 88 3.14 4.13 -17.28
C HIS A 88 4.05 5.33 -17.60
N VAL A 89 5.35 5.23 -17.34
CA VAL A 89 6.34 6.27 -17.65
C VAL A 89 6.34 6.59 -19.15
N ALA A 90 6.36 5.57 -20.01
CA ALA A 90 6.31 5.78 -21.46
C ALA A 90 5.04 6.54 -21.91
N ASN A 91 3.89 6.25 -21.28
CA ASN A 91 2.65 6.98 -21.56
C ASN A 91 2.72 8.44 -21.10
N VAL A 92 3.25 8.70 -19.91
CA VAL A 92 3.44 10.05 -19.37
C VAL A 92 4.40 10.86 -20.25
N GLU A 93 5.51 10.26 -20.68
CA GLU A 93 6.47 10.90 -21.59
C GLU A 93 5.83 11.24 -22.94
N SER A 94 5.05 10.32 -23.50
CA SER A 94 4.29 10.56 -24.74
C SER A 94 3.31 11.74 -24.59
N LEU A 95 2.57 11.81 -23.47
CA LEU A 95 1.69 12.94 -23.18
C LEU A 95 2.47 14.25 -23.02
N LEU A 96 3.59 14.24 -22.30
CA LEU A 96 4.46 15.40 -22.12
C LEU A 96 4.99 15.91 -23.46
N GLN A 97 5.45 15.03 -24.34
CA GLN A 97 5.93 15.39 -25.67
C GLN A 97 4.80 15.99 -26.51
N ARG A 98 3.59 15.42 -26.45
CA ARG A 98 2.41 15.96 -27.15
C ARG A 98 2.01 17.33 -26.63
N LEU A 99 2.14 17.58 -25.32
CA LEU A 99 1.87 18.89 -24.72
C LEU A 99 2.93 19.94 -25.08
N LYS A 100 4.21 19.56 -25.14
CA LYS A 100 5.28 20.46 -25.58
C LYS A 100 5.15 20.83 -27.06
N ASN A 101 4.64 19.91 -27.87
CA ASN A 101 4.47 20.10 -29.31
C ASN A 101 3.06 20.55 -29.68
N SER A 102 2.13 20.66 -28.73
CA SER A 102 0.84 21.25 -29.02
C SER A 102 1.05 22.74 -29.18
N ASN A 103 0.57 23.32 -30.29
CA ASN A 103 0.48 24.77 -30.46
C ASN A 103 -0.64 25.32 -29.54
N HIS A 104 -0.58 25.00 -28.25
CA HIS A 104 -1.54 25.49 -27.28
C HIS A 104 -1.31 27.00 -27.15
N PRO A 105 -2.34 27.83 -27.35
CA PRO A 105 -2.19 29.28 -27.43
C PRO A 105 -1.68 29.93 -26.12
N GLU A 106 -1.75 29.22 -24.99
CA GLU A 106 -1.22 29.63 -23.69
C GLU A 106 0.14 28.98 -23.33
N TYR A 107 0.70 28.11 -24.18
CA TYR A 107 2.04 27.58 -23.94
C TYR A 107 3.08 28.56 -24.45
N ASP A 108 3.54 29.46 -23.56
CA ASP A 108 4.73 30.26 -23.80
C ASP A 108 5.96 29.53 -23.23
N PRO A 109 6.82 28.95 -24.08
CA PRO A 109 8.03 28.26 -23.62
C PRO A 109 8.97 29.18 -22.84
N ASP A 110 8.93 30.49 -23.08
CA ASP A 110 9.79 31.45 -22.38
C ASP A 110 9.30 31.68 -20.94
N GLU A 111 7.98 31.74 -20.72
CA GLU A 111 7.38 31.82 -19.37
C GLU A 111 7.70 30.58 -18.53
N VAL A 112 7.59 29.38 -19.13
CA VAL A 112 7.92 28.12 -18.45
C VAL A 112 9.41 28.05 -18.10
N ASN A 113 10.29 28.45 -19.00
CA ASN A 113 11.73 28.49 -18.75
C ASN A 113 12.09 29.51 -17.67
N GLN A 114 11.43 30.67 -17.66
CA GLN A 114 11.60 31.68 -16.62
C GLN A 114 11.20 31.14 -15.24
N LEU A 115 10.06 30.44 -15.16
CA LEU A 115 9.61 29.80 -13.92
C LEU A 115 10.60 28.75 -13.40
N ILE A 116 11.20 27.96 -14.30
CA ILE A 116 12.24 26.98 -13.93
C ILE A 116 13.47 27.66 -13.33
N VAL A 117 13.88 28.82 -13.88
CA VAL A 117 14.99 29.62 -13.34
C VAL A 117 14.65 30.16 -11.96
N ASP A 118 13.46 30.74 -11.79
CA ASP A 118 13.01 31.34 -10.53
C ASP A 118 12.90 30.29 -9.41
N ILE A 119 12.40 29.09 -9.73
CA ILE A 119 12.37 27.95 -8.80
C ILE A 119 13.79 27.55 -8.40
N LYS A 120 14.71 27.43 -9.37
CA LYS A 120 16.11 27.07 -9.09
C LYS A 120 16.79 28.08 -8.18
N ASP A 121 16.56 29.36 -8.38
CA ASP A 121 17.16 30.41 -7.55
C ASP A 121 16.52 30.47 -6.16
N THR A 122 15.22 30.20 -6.05
CA THR A 122 14.55 30.05 -4.76
C THR A 122 15.09 28.86 -3.95
N LEU A 123 15.38 27.75 -4.62
CA LEU A 123 15.96 26.56 -3.99
C LEU A 123 17.43 26.76 -3.57
N LYS A 124 18.20 27.53 -4.34
CA LYS A 124 19.59 27.90 -3.97
C LYS A 124 19.62 28.82 -2.75
N ASN A 125 18.61 29.69 -2.61
CA ASN A 125 18.52 30.67 -1.54
C ASN A 125 17.59 30.22 -0.41
N LYS A 126 17.67 28.95 0.02
CA LYS A 126 16.91 28.45 1.17
C LYS A 126 17.17 29.39 2.38
N PRO A 127 16.12 29.91 3.06
CA PRO A 127 16.32 30.71 4.26
C PRO A 127 17.10 29.89 5.29
N GLN A 128 18.26 30.41 5.69
CA GLN A 128 18.95 29.96 6.89
C GLN A 128 18.00 30.23 8.05
N VAL A 129 17.32 29.19 8.53
CA VAL A 129 16.62 29.27 9.81
C VAL A 129 17.74 29.37 10.85
N SER A 130 18.03 30.59 11.29
CA SER A 130 18.90 30.80 12.46
C SER A 130 18.26 30.13 13.68
N PRO A 131 19.09 29.45 14.51
CA PRO A 131 18.64 28.64 15.63
C PRO A 131 17.91 29.44 16.71
#